data_AF-A0A081S365-F1
#
_entry.id   AF-A0A081S365-F1
#
_cell.length_a   1.000
_cell.length_b   1.000
_cell.length_c   1.000
_cell.angle_alpha   90.00
_cell.angle_beta   90.00
_cell.angle_gamma   90.00
#
_symmetry.space_group_name_H-M   'P 1'
#
loop_
_entity.id
_entity.type
_entity.pdbx_description
1 polymer ?
#
loop_
_entity_poly.entity_id
_entity_poly.type
_entity_poly.pdbx_seq_one_letter_code
_entity_poly.pdbx_strand_id
1 'polypeptide(L)' 'GVTRIKADDNMKTVAERRVSERYPNMKLLGSYFIYKDGKHYWFEVILADPDHPRVAQDKELTKRISQTA' A
#
# COMPACT_ATOMS: atom_id res chain seq x y z
N GLY A 1 20.38 8.28 -24.68
CA GLY A 1 20.22 6.83 -24.96
C GLY A 1 19.09 6.30 -24.09
N VAL A 2 18.17 5.51 -24.67
CA VAL A 2 16.87 5.18 -24.05
C VAL A 2 16.94 3.96 -23.10
N THR A 3 17.96 3.10 -23.24
CA THR A 3 17.99 1.76 -22.63
C THR A 3 18.43 1.69 -21.15
N ARG A 4 18.90 2.78 -20.55
CA ARG A 4 19.41 2.80 -19.15
C ARG A 4 18.62 3.70 -18.20
N ILE A 5 17.45 4.18 -18.64
CA ILE A 5 16.58 5.00 -17.81
C ILE A 5 15.89 4.07 -16.81
N LYS A 6 16.14 4.28 -15.51
CA LYS A 6 15.48 3.54 -14.43
C LYS A 6 14.19 4.26 -14.05
N ALA A 7 13.24 3.54 -13.47
CA ALA A 7 12.09 4.17 -12.83
C ALA A 7 12.57 4.99 -11.63
N ASP A 8 11.98 6.17 -11.43
CA ASP A 8 12.25 7.03 -10.28
C ASP A 8 11.59 6.48 -9.01
N ASP A 9 10.42 5.87 -9.15
CA ASP A 9 9.66 5.29 -8.03
C ASP A 9 10.15 3.89 -7.63
N ASN A 10 10.11 3.60 -6.33
CA ASN A 10 10.37 2.26 -5.81
C ASN A 10 9.20 1.31 -6.15
N MET A 11 9.49 0.03 -6.41
CA MET A 11 8.48 -1.00 -6.71
C MET A 11 7.47 -1.18 -5.58
N LYS A 12 7.87 -0.94 -4.32
CA LYS A 12 6.95 -0.91 -3.17
C LYS A 12 5.89 0.19 -3.33
N THR A 13 6.31 1.41 -3.66
CA THR A 13 5.42 2.55 -3.91
C THR A 13 4.49 2.29 -5.10
N VAL A 14 5.01 1.67 -6.16
CA VAL A 14 4.20 1.26 -7.31
C VAL A 14 3.14 0.23 -6.90
N ALA A 15 3.47 -0.73 -6.04
CA ALA A 15 2.52 -1.71 -5.53
C ALA A 15 1.43 -1.06 -4.67
N GLU A 16 1.81 -0.18 -3.74
CA GLU A 16 0.87 0.59 -2.90
C GLU A 16 -0.09 1.44 -3.76
N ARG A 17 0.44 2.13 -4.78
CA ARG A 17 -0.35 2.94 -5.71
C ARG A 17 -1.38 2.10 -6.47
N ARG A 18 -0.97 0.96 -7.03
CA ARG A 18 -1.87 0.04 -7.76
C ARG A 18 -3.01 -0.47 -6.88
N VAL A 19 -2.73 -0.74 -5.60
CA VAL A 19 -3.74 -1.20 -4.64
C VAL A 19 -4.69 -0.06 -4.26
N SER A 20 -4.15 1.15 -4.04
CA SER A 20 -4.95 2.34 -3.74
C SER A 20 -5.91 2.71 -4.88
N GLU A 21 -5.44 2.63 -6.14
CA GLU A 21 -6.29 2.82 -7.33
C GLU A 21 -7.39 1.76 -7.43
N ARG A 22 -7.12 0.53 -6.98
CA ARG A 22 -8.08 -0.58 -7.01
C ARG A 22 -9.14 -0.49 -5.90
N TYR A 23 -8.74 -0.02 -4.71
CA TYR A 23 -9.58 0.05 -3.52
C TYR A 23 -9.56 1.45 -2.88
N PRO A 24 -10.18 2.46 -3.54
CA PRO A 24 -10.13 3.84 -3.07
C PRO A 24 -10.91 4.09 -1.77
N ASN A 25 -11.82 3.19 -1.41
CA ASN A 25 -12.59 3.25 -0.16
C ASN A 25 -11.79 2.81 1.07
N MET A 26 -10.71 2.08 0.88
CA MET A 26 -9.87 1.58 1.97
C MET A 26 -8.67 2.49 2.21
N LYS A 27 -8.10 2.41 3.41
CA LYS A 27 -6.95 3.21 3.83
C LYS A 27 -5.71 2.34 3.98
N LEU A 28 -4.59 2.81 3.42
CA LEU A 28 -3.31 2.12 3.47
C LEU A 28 -2.70 2.23 4.87
N LEU A 29 -2.40 1.10 5.51
CA LEU A 29 -1.63 1.05 6.76
C LEU A 29 -0.14 0.85 6.53
N GLY A 30 0.22 0.15 5.45
CA GLY A 30 1.60 -0.09 5.06
C GLY A 30 1.73 -1.25 4.10
N SER A 31 2.97 -1.56 3.73
CA SER A 31 3.28 -2.73 2.92
C SER A 31 4.64 -3.31 3.27
N TYR A 32 4.82 -4.59 3.00
CA TYR A 32 6.10 -5.28 3.18
C TYR A 32 6.41 -6.22 2.03
N PHE A 33 7.70 -6.49 1.86
CA PHE A 33 8.20 -7.41 0.85
C PHE A 33 7.96 -8.85 1.28
N ILE A 34 7.39 -9.66 0.39
CA ILE A 34 7.15 -11.08 0.63
C ILE A 34 8.22 -11.90 -0.08
N TYR A 35 8.30 -11.70 -1.40
CA TYR A 35 9.04 -12.60 -2.28
C TYR A 35 9.39 -11.90 -3.59
N LYS A 36 10.39 -12.44 -4.28
CA LYS A 36 10.85 -11.98 -5.57
C LYS A 36 11.23 -13.21 -6.41
N ASP A 37 10.81 -13.22 -7.67
CA ASP A 37 11.28 -14.15 -8.68
C ASP A 37 12.19 -13.42 -9.68
N GLY A 38 12.51 -14.05 -10.81
CA GLY A 38 13.33 -13.42 -11.84
C GLY A 38 12.69 -12.20 -12.54
N LYS A 39 11.37 -12.01 -12.44
CA LYS A 39 10.59 -11.03 -13.23
C LYS A 39 9.72 -10.08 -12.40
N HIS A 40 9.34 -10.46 -11.19
CA HIS A 40 8.30 -9.84 -10.37
C HIS A 40 8.76 -9.74 -8.92
N TYR A 41 8.22 -8.72 -8.27
CA TYR A 41 8.34 -8.51 -6.84
C TYR A 41 6.94 -8.54 -6.25
N TRP A 42 6.77 -9.32 -5.19
CA TRP A 42 5.52 -9.42 -4.46
C TRP A 42 5.63 -8.65 -3.15
N PHE A 43 4.61 -7.83 -2.94
CA PHE A 43 4.44 -7.05 -1.72
C PHE A 43 3.08 -7.38 -1.13
N GLU A 44 3.04 -7.52 0.20
CA GLU A 44 1.79 -7.56 0.94
C GLU A 44 1.43 -6.13 1.30
N VAL A 45 0.24 -5.70 0.91
CA VAL A 45 -0.27 -4.35 1.17
C VAL A 45 -1.42 -4.47 2.15
N ILE A 46 -1.26 -3.86 3.32
CA ILE A 46 -2.24 -3.91 4.41
C ILE A 46 -3.17 -2.70 4.28
N LEU A 47 -4.45 -2.99 4.10
CA LEU A 47 -5.51 -1.99 4.04
C LEU A 47 -6.43 -2.12 5.26
N ALA A 48 -6.97 -0.99 5.70
CA ALA A 48 -8.02 -0.91 6.69
C ALA A 48 -9.30 -0.33 6.07
N ASP A 49 -10.43 -0.94 6.41
CA ASP A 49 -11.76 -0.41 6.06
C ASP A 49 -12.25 0.53 7.17
N PRO A 50 -12.33 1.85 6.92
CA PRO A 50 -12.79 2.80 7.93
C PRO A 50 -14.29 2.71 8.23
N ASP A 51 -15.11 2.17 7.31
CA ASP A 51 -16.56 2.07 7.48
C ASP A 51 -16.96 0.85 8.33
N HIS A 52 -16.03 -0.07 8.57
CA HIS A 52 -16.28 -1.24 9.40
C HIS A 52 -16.38 -0.85 10.89
N PRO A 53 -17.47 -1.18 11.60
CA PRO A 53 -17.74 -0.67 12.96
C PRO A 53 -16.66 -1.05 13.97
N ARG A 54 -16.03 -2.22 13.83
CA ARG A 54 -14.93 -2.64 14.70
C ARG A 54 -13.66 -1.82 14.49
N VAL A 55 -13.41 -1.37 13.27
CA VAL A 55 -12.25 -0.52 12.94
C VAL A 55 -12.51 0.90 13.40
N ALA A 56 -13.70 1.43 13.16
CA ALA A 56 -14.10 2.76 13.59
C ALA A 56 -14.11 2.94 15.12
N GLN A 57 -14.44 1.88 15.87
CA GLN A 57 -14.40 1.90 17.34
C GLN A 57 -12.97 1.80 17.90
N ASP A 58 -12.03 1.24 17.16
CA ASP A 58 -10.65 1.10 17.60
C ASP A 58 -9.89 2.42 17.45
N LYS A 59 -9.59 3.05 18.59
CA LYS A 59 -8.90 4.35 18.66
C LYS A 59 -7.43 4.25 18.21
N GLU A 60 -6.79 3.10 18.35
CA GLU A 60 -5.39 2.92 17.95
C GLU A 60 -5.30 2.80 16.43
N LEU A 61 -6.17 1.98 15.84
CA LEU A 61 -6.24 1.81 14.39
C LEU A 61 -6.65 3.12 13.69
N THR A 62 -7.66 3.81 14.22
CA THR A 62 -8.14 5.08 13.66
C THR A 62 -7.04 6.15 13.66
N LYS A 63 -6.22 6.21 14.71
CA LYS A 63 -5.06 7.13 14.77
C LYS A 63 -4.00 6.82 13.71
N ARG A 64 -3.77 5.53 13.42
CA ARG A 64 -2.81 5.11 12.38
C ARG A 64 -3.31 5.46 10.97
N ILE A 65 -4.62 5.33 10.74
CA ILE A 65 -5.27 5.68 9.47
C ILE A 65 -5.23 7.19 9.19
N SER A 66 -5.37 8.03 10.22
CA SER A 66 -5.42 9.49 10.04
C SER A 66 -4.07 10.13 9.72
N GLN A 67 -2.96 9.43 9.96
CA GLN A 67 -1.60 9.97 9.76
C GLN A 67 -1.06 9.79 8.33
N THR A 68 -1.78 9.05 7.48
CA THR A 68 -1.30 8.62 6.15
C THR A 68 -1.72 9.56 5.01
N ALA A 69 -1.86 10.87 5.27
CA ALA A 69 -2.20 11.88 4.28
C ALA A 69 -0.97 12.71 3.85
#